data_AF-A0A7W1K2B1-F1
#
_entry.id   AF-A0A7W1K2B1-F1
#
_cell.length_a   1.000
_cell.length_b   1.000
_cell.length_c   1.000
_cell.angle_alpha   90.00
_cell.angle_beta   90.00
_cell.angle_gamma   90.00
#
_symmetry.space_group_name_H-M   'P 1'
#
loop_
_entity.id
_entity.type
_entity.pdbx_description
1 polymer ?
#
loop_
_entity_poly.entity_id
_entity_poly.type
_entity_poly.pdbx_seq_one_letter_code
_entity_poly.pdbx_strand_id
1 'polypeptide(L)'
;MATNIEVLRTTGKVELPEGLTFPRTVRVKISGDVDDELLPFDGDAVLRFQHGRLEVSSLTVRQLPDGPPIQGERLRQIHRVLAQTVSHILQPIPLLKPGPGLPLLSVFAGWEDVKSIIKDGPTDDALRLVASAYRLSYVVGDPPARSVQKLLGIPRSTTGRWIMLARKRGFLGPTEERKAGEEV
;
A
#
# COMPACT_ATOMS: atom_id res chain seq x y z
N MET A 1 -16.35 14.70 0.10
CA MET A 1 -15.24 15.58 0.49
C MET A 1 -13.95 14.78 0.43
N ALA A 2 -12.83 15.43 0.09
CA ALA A 2 -11.54 14.76 0.02
C ALA A 2 -10.86 14.89 1.39
N THR A 3 -10.64 13.75 2.06
CA THR A 3 -9.77 13.70 3.24
C THR A 3 -8.42 14.28 2.87
N ASN A 4 -7.99 15.35 3.57
CA ASN A 4 -6.71 15.97 3.29
C ASN A 4 -5.64 15.35 4.19
N ILE A 5 -4.67 14.70 3.57
CA ILE A 5 -3.58 14.03 4.27
C ILE A 5 -2.26 14.54 3.74
N GLU A 6 -1.49 15.13 4.63
CA GLU A 6 -0.23 15.78 4.31
C GLU A 6 0.93 14.96 4.87
N VAL A 7 1.92 14.64 4.02
CA VAL A 7 3.18 14.07 4.48
C VAL A 7 4.03 15.18 5.07
N LEU A 8 4.14 15.21 6.39
CA LEU A 8 4.96 16.22 7.08
C LEU A 8 6.46 15.95 6.95
N ARG A 9 6.84 14.67 7.09
CA ARG A 9 8.26 14.28 7.12
C ARG A 9 8.45 12.81 6.80
N THR A 10 9.50 12.50 6.06
CA THR A 10 10.01 11.14 5.88
C THR A 10 11.41 11.00 6.48
N THR A 11 11.78 9.82 6.95
CA THR A 11 13.12 9.57 7.52
C THR A 11 13.58 8.14 7.27
N GLY A 12 14.86 7.98 6.94
CA GLY A 12 15.47 6.70 6.57
C GLY A 12 14.92 6.13 5.26
N LYS A 13 15.56 5.07 4.76
CA LYS A 13 15.13 4.35 3.56
C LYS A 13 15.21 2.84 3.80
N VAL A 14 14.33 2.11 3.12
CA VAL A 14 14.33 0.66 3.01
C VAL A 14 14.30 0.34 1.53
N GLU A 15 15.23 -0.50 1.08
CA GLU A 15 15.20 -1.07 -0.26
C GLU A 15 14.36 -2.35 -0.23
N LEU A 16 13.39 -2.41 -1.11
CA LEU A 16 12.62 -3.60 -1.43
C LEU A 16 13.15 -4.17 -2.75
N PRO A 17 12.80 -5.43 -3.09
CA PRO A 17 13.12 -6.00 -4.39
C PRO A 17 12.72 -5.08 -5.55
N GLU A 18 13.39 -5.23 -6.70
CA GLU A 18 13.10 -4.49 -7.95
C GLU A 18 13.50 -3.01 -7.93
N GLY A 19 14.36 -2.60 -6.99
CA GLY A 19 14.87 -1.22 -6.88
C GLY A 19 13.87 -0.25 -6.23
N LEU A 20 12.78 -0.79 -5.67
CA LEU A 20 11.78 -0.05 -4.93
C LEU A 20 12.40 0.47 -3.63
N THR A 21 12.35 1.78 -3.40
CA THR A 21 12.76 2.36 -2.10
C THR A 21 11.54 2.85 -1.35
N PHE A 22 11.54 2.72 -0.02
CA PHE A 22 10.49 3.21 0.86
C PHE A 22 11.08 4.02 2.01
N PRO A 23 10.39 5.05 2.53
CA PRO A 23 10.85 5.70 3.74
C PRO A 23 10.68 4.74 4.91
N ARG A 24 11.70 4.63 5.76
CA ARG A 24 11.60 3.79 6.94
C ARG A 24 10.57 4.33 7.94
N THR A 25 10.36 5.64 7.93
CA THR A 25 9.38 6.32 8.78
C THR A 25 8.70 7.44 8.00
N VAL A 26 7.38 7.53 8.13
CA VAL A 26 6.55 8.59 7.56
C VAL A 26 5.73 9.23 8.66
N ARG A 27 5.76 10.55 8.75
CA ARG A 27 4.88 11.33 9.61
C ARG A 27 3.84 12.03 8.75
N VAL A 28 2.59 11.93 9.17
CA VAL A 28 1.45 12.41 8.39
C VAL A 28 0.55 13.23 9.28
N LYS A 29 0.01 14.30 8.72
CA LYS A 29 -1.07 15.07 9.31
C LYS A 29 -2.36 14.71 8.60
N ILE A 30 -3.40 14.49 9.37
CA ILE A 30 -4.75 14.21 8.91
C ILE A 30 -5.57 15.43 9.28
N SER A 31 -6.15 16.09 8.29
CA SER A 31 -7.07 17.20 8.51
C SER A 31 -8.50 16.72 8.28
N GLY A 32 -9.30 16.84 9.34
CA GLY A 32 -10.71 16.49 9.32
C GLY A 32 -11.61 17.65 8.91
N ASP A 33 -12.88 17.36 8.76
CA ASP A 33 -13.95 18.33 8.52
C ASP A 33 -15.13 17.98 9.45
N VAL A 34 -15.72 18.96 10.12
CA VAL A 34 -16.82 18.74 11.08
C VAL A 34 -18.00 18.02 10.43
N ASP A 35 -18.24 18.26 9.14
CA ASP A 35 -19.30 17.64 8.36
C ASP A 35 -18.92 16.26 7.78
N ASP A 36 -17.66 15.81 7.95
CA ASP A 36 -17.20 14.50 7.49
C ASP A 36 -17.60 13.39 8.48
N GLU A 37 -18.42 12.45 8.01
CA GLU A 37 -18.89 11.32 8.81
C GLU A 37 -17.74 10.43 9.32
N LEU A 38 -16.68 10.28 8.53
CA LEU A 38 -15.56 9.39 8.80
C LEU A 38 -14.44 10.09 9.58
N LEU A 39 -14.23 11.39 9.35
CA LEU A 39 -13.10 12.16 9.89
C LEU A 39 -13.50 13.56 10.41
N PRO A 40 -14.33 13.64 11.47
CA PRO A 40 -14.68 14.91 12.12
C PRO A 40 -13.63 15.42 13.11
N PHE A 41 -12.37 15.02 12.95
CA PHE A 41 -11.27 15.30 13.86
C PHE A 41 -9.97 15.49 13.09
N ASP A 42 -9.06 16.25 13.68
CA ASP A 42 -7.68 16.30 13.22
C ASP A 42 -6.88 15.13 13.80
N GLY A 43 -5.78 14.80 13.15
CA GLY A 43 -4.85 13.82 13.71
C GLY A 43 -3.44 13.92 13.17
N ASP A 44 -2.53 13.24 13.85
CA ASP A 44 -1.18 12.95 13.38
C ASP A 44 -0.92 11.46 13.50
N ALA A 45 -0.25 10.88 12.51
CA ALA A 45 0.21 9.50 12.59
C ALA A 45 1.68 9.36 12.23
N VAL A 46 2.33 8.38 12.87
CA VAL A 46 3.70 7.98 12.55
C VAL A 46 3.67 6.55 12.06
N LEU A 47 3.96 6.36 10.78
CA LEU A 47 4.08 5.05 10.16
C LEU A 47 5.54 4.62 10.10
N ARG A 48 5.80 3.34 10.36
CA ARG A 48 7.14 2.75 10.32
C ARG A 48 7.13 1.48 9.49
N PHE A 49 8.16 1.30 8.66
CA PHE A 49 8.36 0.05 7.96
C PHE A 49 8.90 -1.01 8.93
N GLN A 50 8.09 -2.01 9.24
CA GLN A 50 8.37 -3.11 10.15
C GLN A 50 7.71 -4.39 9.62
N HIS A 51 8.34 -5.54 9.81
CA HIS A 51 7.79 -6.83 9.38
C HIS A 51 7.37 -6.88 7.89
N GLY A 52 8.10 -6.18 7.02
CA GLY A 52 7.80 -6.14 5.59
C GLY A 52 6.64 -5.22 5.18
N ARG A 53 6.07 -4.43 6.10
CA ARG A 53 4.94 -3.52 5.83
C ARG A 53 5.03 -2.20 6.60
N LEU A 54 4.23 -1.22 6.21
CA LEU A 54 4.06 0.01 6.96
C LEU A 54 3.04 -0.21 8.09
N GLU A 55 3.50 -0.03 9.32
CA GLU A 55 2.69 -0.15 10.53
C GLU A 55 2.54 1.22 11.21
N VAL A 56 1.34 1.50 11.71
CA VAL A 56 1.07 2.72 12.49
C VAL A 56 1.67 2.54 13.88
N SER A 57 2.77 3.25 14.15
CA SER A 57 3.49 3.20 15.43
C SER A 57 2.98 4.22 16.46
N SER A 58 2.32 5.28 16.00
CA SER A 58 1.69 6.30 16.85
C SER A 58 0.54 6.93 16.10
N LEU A 59 -0.55 7.20 16.80
CA LEU A 59 -1.70 7.95 16.31
C LEU A 59 -2.16 8.91 17.41
N THR A 60 -2.29 10.17 17.07
CA THR A 60 -2.87 11.21 17.91
C THR A 60 -4.07 11.78 17.18
N VAL A 61 -5.18 11.96 17.88
CA VAL A 61 -6.41 12.54 17.35
C VAL A 61 -6.83 13.71 18.23
N ARG A 62 -7.40 14.74 17.62
CA ARG A 62 -7.84 15.96 18.29
C ARG A 62 -9.20 16.37 17.77
N GLN A 63 -10.14 16.61 18.67
CA GLN A 63 -11.47 17.06 18.32
C GLN A 63 -11.36 18.44 17.66
N LEU A 64 -12.07 18.64 16.55
CA LEU A 64 -12.19 19.96 15.94
C LEU A 64 -12.99 20.89 16.86
N PRO A 65 -12.73 22.21 16.82
CA PRO A 65 -13.65 23.19 17.41
C PRO A 65 -15.06 22.95 16.86
N ASP A 66 -16.05 22.85 17.75
CA ASP A 66 -17.46 22.56 17.43
C ASP A 66 -17.73 21.19 16.75
N GLY A 67 -16.70 20.33 16.65
CA GLY A 67 -16.84 18.97 16.14
C GLY A 67 -17.50 18.02 17.15
N PRO A 68 -18.10 16.91 16.69
CA PRO A 68 -18.64 15.89 17.57
C PRO A 68 -17.54 15.31 18.49
N PRO A 69 -17.87 14.90 19.72
CA PRO A 69 -16.93 14.21 20.59
C PRO A 69 -16.29 13.00 19.91
N ILE A 70 -15.00 12.79 20.14
CA ILE A 70 -14.29 11.63 19.60
C ILE A 70 -14.83 10.37 20.29
N GLN A 71 -15.44 9.48 19.50
CA GLN A 71 -15.97 8.21 19.97
C GLN A 71 -15.05 7.06 19.56
N GLY A 72 -14.95 6.05 20.42
CA GLY A 72 -14.12 4.86 20.16
C GLY A 72 -14.49 4.11 18.88
N GLU A 73 -15.77 4.17 18.46
CA GLU A 73 -16.21 3.62 17.18
C GLU A 73 -15.59 4.32 15.98
N ARG A 74 -15.50 5.66 16.01
CA ARG A 74 -14.86 6.44 14.94
C ARG A 74 -13.35 6.23 14.92
N LEU A 75 -12.71 6.07 16.08
CA LEU A 75 -11.30 5.67 16.14
C LEU A 75 -11.06 4.30 15.52
N ARG A 76 -12.00 3.37 15.69
CA ARG A 76 -11.94 2.08 14.98
C ARG A 76 -12.16 2.22 13.49
N GLN A 77 -12.66 3.31 12.93
CA GLN A 77 -12.75 3.50 11.48
C GLN A 77 -11.47 4.11 10.90
N ILE A 78 -10.69 4.83 11.73
CA ILE A 78 -9.47 5.53 11.34
C ILE A 78 -8.40 4.59 10.76
N HIS A 79 -8.37 3.30 11.16
CA HIS A 79 -7.43 2.32 10.58
C HIS A 79 -7.65 2.14 9.08
N ARG A 80 -8.89 2.26 8.60
CA ARG A 80 -9.23 2.18 7.17
C ARG A 80 -8.73 3.40 6.43
N VAL A 81 -8.91 4.57 7.04
CA VAL A 81 -8.40 5.84 6.51
C VAL A 81 -6.88 5.78 6.42
N LEU A 82 -6.18 5.36 7.48
CA LEU A 82 -4.72 5.24 7.51
C LEU A 82 -4.18 4.23 6.48
N ALA A 83 -4.88 3.12 6.23
CA ALA A 83 -4.51 2.20 5.15
C ALA A 83 -4.62 2.87 3.76
N GLN A 84 -5.71 3.61 3.51
CA GLN A 84 -5.88 4.38 2.27
C GLN A 84 -4.89 5.56 2.16
N THR A 85 -4.50 6.11 3.31
CA THR A 85 -3.51 7.18 3.45
C THR A 85 -2.14 6.72 2.99
N VAL A 86 -1.70 5.53 3.39
CA VAL A 86 -0.44 4.95 2.92
C VAL A 86 -0.41 4.87 1.40
N SER A 87 -1.52 4.44 0.79
CA SER A 87 -1.64 4.40 -0.67
C SER A 87 -1.48 5.79 -1.30
N HIS A 88 -2.10 6.84 -0.73
CA HIS A 88 -1.95 8.23 -1.20
C HIS A 88 -0.56 8.82 -0.96
N ILE A 89 0.09 8.49 0.16
CA ILE A 89 1.45 8.94 0.49
C ILE A 89 2.48 8.37 -0.48
N LEU A 90 2.21 7.21 -1.05
CA LEU A 90 3.09 6.60 -2.04
C LEU A 90 2.87 7.13 -3.45
N GLN A 91 1.79 7.90 -3.70
CA GLN A 91 1.55 8.51 -5.01
C GLN A 91 2.51 9.66 -5.37
N PRO A 92 2.82 10.63 -4.47
CA PRO A 92 3.66 11.78 -4.83
C PRO A 92 5.16 11.54 -4.64
N ILE A 93 5.58 10.41 -4.04
CA ILE A 93 7.01 10.22 -3.80
C ILE A 93 7.68 9.59 -5.03
N PRO A 94 8.71 10.20 -5.63
CA PRO A 94 9.57 9.59 -6.65
C PRO A 94 10.50 8.51 -6.04
N LEU A 95 9.93 7.61 -5.24
CA LEU A 95 10.58 6.51 -4.53
C LEU A 95 10.83 5.27 -5.40
N LEU A 96 10.34 5.33 -6.64
CA LEU A 96 10.53 4.32 -7.68
C LEU A 96 11.59 4.83 -8.64
N LYS A 97 12.88 4.62 -8.33
CA LYS A 97 13.90 4.65 -9.39
C LYS A 97 13.85 3.29 -10.08
N PRO A 98 13.61 3.23 -11.40
CA PRO A 98 13.53 1.95 -12.09
C PRO A 98 14.85 1.20 -11.95
N GLY A 99 14.80 0.02 -11.33
CA GLY A 99 15.82 -0.99 -11.55
C GLY A 99 15.70 -1.51 -12.99
N PRO A 100 16.80 -1.96 -13.62
CA PRO A 100 16.74 -2.55 -14.94
C PRO A 100 15.91 -3.83 -14.89
N GLY A 101 14.70 -3.82 -15.46
CA GLY A 101 13.85 -5.02 -15.60
C GLY A 101 12.36 -4.87 -15.33
N LEU A 102 11.85 -3.69 -14.99
CA LEU A 102 10.42 -3.45 -14.75
C LEU A 102 10.00 -2.04 -15.20
N PRO A 103 9.01 -1.91 -16.10
CA PRO A 103 8.37 -0.62 -16.32
C PRO A 103 7.35 -0.37 -15.20
N LEU A 104 7.49 0.81 -14.62
CA LEU A 104 6.71 1.62 -13.68
C LEU A 104 5.16 1.65 -13.83
N LEU A 105 4.50 0.56 -14.22
CA LEU A 105 3.31 0.61 -15.10
C LEU A 105 1.96 1.00 -14.51
N SER A 106 1.82 1.28 -13.22
CA SER A 106 0.54 1.74 -12.66
C SER A 106 0.58 3.08 -11.95
N VAL A 107 1.75 3.71 -11.86
CA VAL A 107 1.86 5.11 -11.44
C VAL A 107 2.00 6.05 -12.65
N PHE A 108 2.48 5.57 -13.81
CA PHE A 108 2.74 6.45 -14.97
C PHE A 108 2.39 5.92 -16.37
N ALA A 109 2.13 4.64 -16.57
CA ALA A 109 1.75 4.14 -17.88
C ALA A 109 0.22 4.03 -17.98
N GLY A 110 -0.35 4.61 -19.03
CA GLY A 110 -1.78 4.53 -19.28
C GLY A 110 -2.28 3.09 -19.20
N TRP A 111 -3.54 2.92 -18.79
CA TRP A 111 -4.17 1.60 -18.65
C TRP A 111 -4.09 0.70 -19.91
N GLU A 112 -3.72 1.27 -21.07
CA GLU A 112 -3.44 0.53 -22.31
C GLU A 112 -2.23 -0.41 -22.22
N ASP A 113 -1.14 0.02 -21.59
CA ASP A 113 0.07 -0.80 -21.55
C ASP A 113 -0.12 -2.03 -20.64
N VAL A 114 -0.84 -1.86 -19.51
CA VAL A 114 -1.21 -2.99 -18.62
C VAL A 114 -2.12 -3.99 -19.34
N LYS A 115 -3.11 -3.52 -20.11
CA LYS A 115 -3.98 -4.41 -20.89
C LYS A 115 -3.22 -5.18 -21.97
N SER A 116 -2.23 -4.54 -22.61
CA SER A 116 -1.40 -5.20 -23.62
C SER A 116 -0.58 -6.35 -23.02
N ILE A 117 0.04 -6.13 -21.86
CA ILE A 117 0.83 -7.15 -21.14
C ILE A 117 -0.03 -8.34 -20.72
N ILE A 118 -1.27 -8.08 -20.28
CA ILE A 118 -2.20 -9.14 -19.83
C ILE A 118 -2.73 -9.95 -21.01
N LYS A 119 -2.89 -9.34 -22.19
CA LYS A 119 -3.43 -9.99 -23.40
C LYS A 119 -2.63 -11.22 -23.81
N ASP A 120 -1.32 -11.18 -23.62
CA ASP A 120 -0.40 -12.26 -24.00
C ASP A 120 -0.34 -13.40 -22.96
N GLY A 121 -1.14 -13.30 -21.89
CA GLY A 121 -1.20 -14.28 -20.82
C GLY A 121 -0.07 -14.10 -19.78
N PRO A 122 0.28 -15.15 -19.02
CA PRO A 122 1.27 -15.05 -17.95
C PRO A 122 2.72 -15.08 -18.47
N THR A 123 3.09 -14.07 -19.26
CA THR A 123 4.46 -13.78 -19.68
C THR A 123 5.31 -13.39 -18.46
N ASP A 124 6.63 -13.40 -18.59
CA ASP A 124 7.50 -12.97 -17.47
C ASP A 124 7.22 -11.53 -17.05
N ASP A 125 6.91 -10.64 -17.99
CA ASP A 125 6.56 -9.26 -17.68
C ASP A 125 5.20 -9.15 -16.95
N ALA A 126 4.21 -9.93 -17.37
CA ALA A 126 2.94 -10.03 -16.65
C ALA A 126 3.13 -10.57 -15.22
N LEU A 127 4.02 -11.55 -15.03
CA LEU A 127 4.29 -12.14 -13.72
C LEU A 127 5.14 -11.24 -12.82
N ARG A 128 6.07 -10.46 -13.38
CA ARG A 128 6.76 -9.39 -12.66
C ARG A 128 5.75 -8.34 -12.19
N LEU A 129 4.84 -7.91 -13.06
CA LEU A 129 3.76 -6.98 -12.68
C LEU A 129 2.87 -7.53 -11.55
N VAL A 130 2.51 -8.82 -11.61
CA VAL A 130 1.80 -9.51 -10.51
C VAL A 130 2.62 -9.46 -9.21
N ALA A 131 3.93 -9.74 -9.28
CA ALA A 131 4.80 -9.76 -8.13
C ALA A 131 4.94 -8.38 -7.48
N SER A 132 5.15 -7.33 -8.30
CA SER A 132 5.24 -5.94 -7.84
C SER A 132 3.92 -5.51 -7.19
N ALA A 133 2.78 -5.79 -7.84
CA ALA A 133 1.46 -5.45 -7.30
C ALA A 133 1.17 -6.16 -5.98
N TYR A 134 1.50 -7.45 -5.87
CA TYR A 134 1.32 -8.23 -4.65
C TYR A 134 2.19 -7.71 -3.51
N ARG A 135 3.47 -7.45 -3.75
CA ARG A 135 4.41 -6.91 -2.74
C ARG A 135 4.00 -5.52 -2.29
N LEU A 136 3.69 -4.61 -3.22
CA LEU A 136 3.22 -3.27 -2.89
C LEU A 136 1.96 -3.34 -2.00
N SER A 137 1.01 -4.19 -2.37
CA SER A 137 -0.22 -4.39 -1.58
C SER A 137 0.07 -4.91 -0.18
N TYR A 138 1.02 -5.85 -0.05
CA TYR A 138 1.47 -6.34 1.25
C TYR A 138 2.11 -5.22 2.10
N VAL A 139 2.97 -4.40 1.48
CA VAL A 139 3.66 -3.29 2.14
C VAL A 139 2.66 -2.27 2.70
N VAL A 140 1.58 -1.99 1.96
CA VAL A 140 0.56 -1.01 2.37
C VAL A 140 -0.55 -1.62 3.24
N GLY A 141 -0.51 -2.93 3.50
CA GLY A 141 -1.51 -3.63 4.31
C GLY A 141 -2.81 -3.98 3.58
N ASP A 142 -2.86 -3.84 2.25
CA ASP A 142 -4.00 -4.23 1.43
C ASP A 142 -4.00 -5.75 1.17
N PRO A 143 -5.18 -6.39 0.98
CA PRO A 143 -5.26 -7.80 0.63
C PRO A 143 -4.58 -8.09 -0.73
N PRO A 144 -3.39 -8.74 -0.77
CA PRO A 144 -2.54 -8.69 -1.97
C PRO A 144 -3.17 -9.31 -3.21
N ALA A 145 -3.81 -10.47 -3.06
CA ALA A 145 -4.49 -11.13 -4.17
C ALA A 145 -5.66 -10.30 -4.72
N ARG A 146 -6.39 -9.58 -3.85
CA ARG A 146 -7.50 -8.72 -4.28
C ARG A 146 -6.98 -7.51 -5.04
N SER A 147 -5.85 -6.94 -4.62
CA SER A 147 -5.24 -5.81 -5.30
C SER A 147 -4.68 -6.19 -6.67
N VAL A 148 -4.02 -7.35 -6.79
CA VAL A 148 -3.61 -7.91 -8.09
C VAL A 148 -4.84 -8.12 -9.00
N GLN A 149 -5.92 -8.70 -8.46
CA GLN A 149 -7.15 -8.90 -9.22
C GLN A 149 -7.73 -7.59 -9.76
N LYS A 150 -7.82 -6.56 -8.91
CA LYS A 150 -8.32 -5.24 -9.29
C LYS A 150 -7.43 -4.55 -10.33
N LEU A 151 -6.11 -4.61 -10.12
CA LEU A 151 -5.14 -3.99 -11.02
C LEU A 151 -5.20 -4.58 -12.42
N LEU A 152 -5.26 -5.92 -12.51
CA LEU A 152 -5.22 -6.63 -13.79
C LEU A 152 -6.61 -6.80 -14.42
N GLY A 153 -7.69 -6.56 -13.67
CA GLY A 153 -9.06 -6.78 -14.17
C GLY A 153 -9.36 -8.24 -14.54
N ILE A 154 -8.60 -9.20 -14.00
CA ILE A 154 -8.75 -10.64 -14.30
C ILE A 154 -9.57 -11.36 -13.23
N PRO A 155 -10.18 -12.54 -13.53
CA PRO A 155 -10.91 -13.32 -12.54
C PRO A 155 -10.03 -13.75 -11.34
N ARG A 156 -10.67 -13.96 -10.18
CA ARG A 156 -10.00 -14.38 -8.94
C ARG A 156 -9.21 -15.68 -9.10
N SER A 157 -9.76 -16.67 -9.82
CA SER A 157 -9.08 -17.94 -10.10
C SER A 157 -7.82 -17.74 -10.94
N THR A 158 -7.89 -16.92 -11.99
CA THR A 158 -6.74 -16.52 -12.83
C THR A 158 -5.69 -15.79 -12.00
N THR A 159 -6.11 -14.87 -11.14
CA THR A 159 -5.22 -14.14 -10.23
C THR A 159 -4.43 -15.09 -9.33
N GLY A 160 -5.12 -16.06 -8.69
CA GLY A 160 -4.45 -17.06 -7.86
C GLY A 160 -3.42 -17.88 -8.64
N ARG A 161 -3.79 -18.32 -9.85
CA ARG A 161 -2.86 -19.05 -10.75
C ARG A 161 -1.63 -18.22 -11.12
N TRP A 162 -1.81 -16.94 -11.43
CA TRP A 162 -0.71 -16.06 -11.82
C TRP A 162 0.21 -15.74 -10.64
N ILE A 163 -0.32 -15.55 -9.44
CA ILE A 163 0.49 -15.38 -8.22
C ILE A 163 1.33 -16.64 -7.95
N MET A 164 0.75 -17.83 -8.08
CA MET A 164 1.50 -19.08 -7.93
C MET A 164 2.61 -19.20 -8.97
N LEU A 165 2.33 -18.82 -10.22
CA LEU A 165 3.31 -18.88 -11.30
C LEU A 165 4.44 -17.86 -11.10
N ALA A 166 4.11 -16.64 -10.65
CA ALA A 166 5.10 -15.63 -10.27
C ALA A 166 6.00 -16.12 -9.13
N ARG A 167 5.44 -16.81 -8.14
CA ARG A 167 6.21 -17.46 -7.06
C ARG A 167 7.10 -18.58 -7.60
N LYS A 168 6.56 -19.46 -8.44
CA LYS A 168 7.29 -20.59 -9.06
C LYS A 168 8.46 -20.11 -9.92
N ARG A 169 8.31 -18.98 -10.61
CA ARG A 169 9.37 -18.34 -11.40
C ARG A 169 10.34 -17.48 -10.57
N GLY A 170 10.17 -17.44 -9.25
CA GLY A 170 11.07 -16.72 -8.35
C GLY A 170 10.82 -15.22 -8.26
N PHE A 171 9.82 -14.68 -8.97
CA PHE A 171 9.53 -13.24 -8.94
C PHE A 171 9.01 -12.77 -7.59
N LEU A 172 8.29 -13.61 -6.83
CA LEU A 172 7.79 -13.25 -5.50
C LEU A 172 8.73 -13.63 -4.33
N GLY A 173 9.76 -14.44 -4.58
CA GLY A 173 10.60 -15.02 -3.52
C GLY A 173 9.88 -16.14 -2.74
N PRO A 174 10.59 -16.81 -1.81
CA PRO A 174 10.01 -17.85 -0.96
C PRO A 174 8.93 -17.25 -0.04
N THR A 175 7.96 -18.07 0.37
CA THR A 175 7.06 -17.71 1.47
C THR A 175 7.93 -17.55 2.72
N GLU A 176 8.09 -16.35 3.25
CA GLU A 176 8.60 -16.26 4.63
C GLU A 176 7.55 -16.91 5.54
N GLU A 177 7.84 -18.12 5.99
CA GLU A 177 7.19 -18.69 7.15
C GLU A 177 7.61 -17.86 8.36
N ARG A 178 6.75 -16.95 8.79
CA ARG A 178 6.64 -16.63 10.22
C ARG A 178 5.19 -16.82 10.64
N LYS A 179 4.93 -17.94 11.29
CA LYS A 179 3.76 -18.11 12.15
C LYS A 179 3.85 -17.06 13.26
N ALA A 180 2.77 -16.32 13.47
CA ALA A 180 2.59 -15.63 14.74
C ALA A 180 2.42 -16.72 15.82
N GLY A 181 3.41 -16.87 16.72
CA GLY A 181 3.28 -17.73 17.91
C GLY A 181 4.47 -18.60 18.33
N GLU A 182 5.68 -18.43 17.81
CA GLU A 182 6.88 -19.05 18.43
C GLU A 182 7.71 -17.98 19.12
N GLU A 183 7.63 -17.96 20.44
CA GLU A 183 8.58 -17.28 21.34
C GLU A 183 9.88 -18.08 21.41
N VAL A 184 11.00 -17.38 21.65
CA VAL A 184 12.30 -17.97 22.04
C VAL A 184 12.49 -17.77 23.53
#